data_AF-A0A4C1SMA0-F1
#
_entry.id   AF-A0A4C1SMA0-F1
#
_cell.length_a   1.000
_cell.length_b   1.000
_cell.length_c   1.000
_cell.angle_alpha   90.00
_cell.angle_beta   90.00
_cell.angle_gamma   90.00
#
_symmetry.space_group_name_H-M   'P 1'
#
loop_
_entity.id
_entity.type
_entity.pdbx_description
1 polymer ?
#
loop_
_entity_poly.entity_id
_entity_poly.type
_entity_poly.pdbx_seq_one_letter_code
_entity_poly.pdbx_strand_id
1 'polypeptide(L)'
;MLLSGVKAEQPANAPYPGSVTTASPTGIRPVTAYHSARCVKCLGDHGTAQCTRNKDTDGPPACVLCKQKGHTANYLGCPRAPRPPPPERPCHRACARSLGGIQLCSSGGWTA
;
A
#
# COMPACT_ATOMS: atom_id res chain seq x y z
N MET A 1 12.66 -32.17 -3.12
CA MET A 1 12.11 -31.81 -1.80
C MET A 1 10.82 -31.05 -2.05
N LEU A 2 9.66 -31.69 -1.85
CA LEU A 2 8.34 -31.08 -2.08
C LEU A 2 7.97 -30.26 -0.85
N LEU A 3 7.76 -28.94 -0.99
CA LEU A 3 7.08 -28.13 0.02
C LEU A 3 5.58 -28.48 0.00
N SER A 4 5.25 -29.66 0.53
CA SER A 4 3.87 -30.09 0.73
C SER A 4 3.38 -29.60 2.09
N GLY A 5 2.46 -28.64 2.12
CA GLY A 5 1.56 -28.49 3.27
C GLY A 5 1.52 -27.16 4.02
N VAL A 6 1.87 -26.02 3.42
CA VAL A 6 1.43 -24.72 4.00
C VAL A 6 -0.07 -24.55 3.73
N LYS A 7 -0.89 -24.82 4.75
CA LYS A 7 -2.29 -24.43 4.77
C LYS A 7 -2.34 -22.99 5.28
N ALA A 8 -2.69 -22.05 4.41
CA ALA A 8 -2.99 -20.68 4.84
C ALA A 8 -4.23 -20.73 5.74
N GLU A 9 -4.03 -20.63 7.04
CA GLU A 9 -5.12 -20.47 7.99
C GLU A 9 -5.68 -19.06 7.85
N GLN A 10 -7.00 -18.91 7.71
CA GLN A 10 -7.60 -17.60 7.71
C GLN A 10 -7.38 -16.97 9.09
N PRO A 11 -6.89 -15.72 9.19
CA PRO A 11 -6.77 -15.07 10.46
C PRO A 11 -8.16 -15.03 11.12
N ALA A 12 -8.25 -15.48 12.37
CA ALA A 12 -9.51 -15.59 13.12
C ALA A 12 -10.28 -14.26 13.20
N ASN A 13 -9.60 -13.13 12.99
CA ASN A 13 -10.16 -11.78 12.98
C ASN A 13 -9.97 -11.09 11.62
N ALA A 14 -10.08 -11.83 10.52
CA ALA A 14 -10.07 -11.23 9.19
C ALA A 14 -11.19 -10.17 9.09
N PRO A 15 -10.88 -8.93 8.68
CA PRO A 15 -11.90 -7.94 8.39
C PRO A 15 -12.85 -8.49 7.32
N TYR A 16 -14.14 -8.16 7.42
CA TYR A 16 -15.12 -8.50 6.37
C TYR A 16 -14.59 -8.03 5.00
N PRO A 17 -14.75 -8.80 3.91
CA PRO A 17 -14.31 -8.37 2.58
C PRO A 17 -14.86 -6.98 2.23
N GLY A 18 -13.97 -6.02 1.96
CA GLY A 18 -14.34 -4.62 1.72
C GLY A 18 -14.33 -3.73 2.97
N SER A 19 -14.15 -4.28 4.17
CA SER A 19 -13.92 -3.46 5.36
C SER A 19 -12.46 -3.04 5.49
N VAL A 20 -12.24 -1.77 5.82
CA VAL A 20 -10.93 -1.18 6.08
C VAL A 20 -10.95 -0.63 7.51
N THR A 21 -9.92 -0.96 8.28
CA THR A 21 -9.73 -0.37 9.60
C THR A 21 -8.98 0.95 9.43
N THR A 22 -9.64 2.07 9.70
CA THR A 22 -9.06 3.42 9.60
C THR A 22 -8.93 4.05 10.98
N ALA A 23 -8.03 5.03 11.12
CA ALA A 23 -7.99 5.84 12.34
C ALA A 23 -9.32 6.60 12.49
N SER A 24 -9.91 6.59 13.69
CA SER A 24 -11.02 7.52 13.99
C SER A 24 -10.57 8.95 13.67
N PRO A 25 -11.46 9.82 13.15
CA PRO A 25 -11.16 11.24 12.98
C PRO A 25 -10.72 11.91 14.29
N THR A 26 -11.09 11.35 15.44
CA THR A 26 -10.66 11.81 16.77
C THR A 26 -9.43 11.08 17.32
N GLY A 27 -8.90 10.08 16.62
CA GLY A 27 -7.71 9.30 17.01
C GLY A 27 -7.89 8.33 18.18
N ILE A 28 -9.10 8.24 18.76
CA ILE A 28 -9.33 7.50 20.01
C ILE A 28 -9.37 5.98 19.76
N ARG A 29 -10.01 5.52 18.67
CA ARG A 29 -10.17 4.09 18.35
C ARG A 29 -10.14 3.86 16.84
N PRO A 30 -9.74 2.68 16.36
CA PRO A 30 -9.93 2.31 14.97
C PRO A 30 -11.43 2.21 14.65
N VAL A 31 -11.82 2.69 13.47
CA VAL A 31 -13.18 2.56 12.93
C VAL A 31 -13.14 1.62 11.74
N THR A 32 -14.10 0.70 11.67
CA THR A 32 -14.30 -0.15 10.51
C THR A 32 -15.15 0.60 9.50
N ALA A 33 -14.56 1.03 8.38
CA ALA A 33 -15.28 1.61 7.26
C ALA A 33 -15.54 0.53 6.22
N TYR A 34 -16.75 0.51 5.66
CA TYR A 34 -17.07 -0.36 4.52
C TYR A 34 -16.76 0.37 3.21
N HIS A 35 -15.92 -0.23 2.40
CA HIS A 35 -15.63 0.17 1.03
C HIS A 35 -16.02 -0.98 0.11
N SER A 36 -16.76 -0.67 -0.96
CA SER A 36 -17.01 -1.66 -1.99
C SER A 36 -15.68 -2.16 -2.57
N ALA A 37 -15.57 -3.47 -2.76
CA ALA A 37 -14.41 -4.04 -3.43
C ALA A 37 -14.37 -3.52 -4.87
N ARG A 38 -13.27 -2.85 -5.24
CA ARG A 38 -13.01 -2.41 -6.62
C ARG A 38 -11.91 -3.25 -7.22
N CYS A 39 -12.10 -3.63 -8.48
CA CYS A 39 -11.12 -4.43 -9.21
C CYS A 39 -9.87 -3.59 -9.49
N VAL A 40 -8.70 -4.03 -9.02
CA VAL A 40 -7.44 -3.31 -9.29
C VAL A 40 -7.00 -3.36 -10.76
N LYS A 41 -7.53 -4.32 -11.55
CA LYS A 41 -7.21 -4.47 -12.98
C LYS A 41 -7.99 -3.49 -13.87
N CYS A 42 -9.24 -3.17 -13.52
CA CYS A 42 -10.12 -2.39 -14.39
C CYS A 42 -10.89 -1.27 -13.69
N LEU A 43 -10.73 -1.13 -12.38
CA LEU A 43 -11.47 -0.19 -11.51
C LEU A 43 -12.99 -0.41 -11.45
N GLY A 44 -13.52 -1.53 -11.99
CA GLY A 44 -14.94 -1.85 -11.90
C GLY A 44 -15.39 -2.28 -10.50
N ASP A 45 -16.71 -2.29 -10.27
CA ASP A 45 -17.36 -2.60 -8.98
C ASP A 45 -17.48 -4.11 -8.70
N HIS A 46 -16.42 -4.86 -9.00
CA HIS A 46 -16.31 -6.29 -8.73
C HIS A 46 -14.95 -6.61 -8.10
N GLY A 47 -14.85 -7.75 -7.40
CA GLY A 47 -13.58 -8.24 -6.88
C GLY A 47 -12.62 -8.66 -8.00
N THR A 48 -11.31 -8.54 -7.75
CA THR A 48 -10.27 -8.86 -8.76
C THR A 48 -10.37 -10.28 -9.34
N ALA A 49 -10.85 -11.25 -8.56
CA ALA A 49 -11.04 -12.64 -9.00
C ALA A 49 -12.16 -12.80 -10.04
N GLN A 50 -13.17 -11.92 -10.03
CA GLN A 50 -14.29 -11.93 -10.99
C GLN A 50 -13.97 -11.14 -12.27
N CYS A 51 -12.77 -10.60 -12.38
CA CYS A 51 -12.41 -9.72 -13.48
C CYS A 51 -11.93 -10.51 -14.70
N THR A 52 -12.66 -10.37 -15.81
CA THR A 52 -12.37 -11.00 -17.11
C THR A 52 -11.24 -10.34 -17.89
N ARG A 53 -10.78 -9.15 -17.48
CA ARG A 53 -9.71 -8.41 -18.14
C ARG A 53 -8.39 -9.20 -18.14
N ASN A 54 -7.82 -9.38 -19.33
CA ASN A 54 -6.51 -10.03 -19.52
C ASN A 54 -5.42 -8.97 -19.76
N LYS A 55 -4.23 -9.19 -19.18
CA LYS A 55 -3.09 -8.27 -19.31
C LYS A 55 -2.60 -8.15 -20.77
N ASP A 56 -2.74 -9.22 -21.54
CA ASP A 56 -2.14 -9.33 -22.88
C ASP A 56 -3.01 -8.69 -23.96
N THR A 57 -4.33 -8.60 -23.74
CA THR A 57 -5.30 -8.15 -24.76
C THR A 57 -5.89 -6.78 -24.47
N ASP A 58 -6.09 -6.41 -23.21
CA ASP A 58 -6.90 -5.25 -22.85
C ASP A 58 -6.12 -3.94 -22.70
N GLY A 59 -4.80 -3.97 -22.92
CA GLY A 59 -3.92 -2.82 -22.75
C GLY A 59 -3.75 -2.37 -21.28
N PRO A 60 -2.93 -1.34 -21.03
CA PRO A 60 -2.63 -0.88 -19.68
C PRO A 60 -3.89 -0.39 -18.94
N PRO A 61 -4.02 -0.68 -17.64
CA PRO A 61 -5.17 -0.25 -16.84
C PRO A 61 -5.24 1.27 -16.73
N ALA A 62 -6.42 1.81 -16.42
CA ALA A 62 -6.56 3.22 -16.11
C ALA A 62 -5.87 3.56 -14.79
N CYS A 63 -5.28 4.75 -14.72
CA CYS A 63 -4.64 5.22 -13.50
C CYS A 63 -5.66 5.61 -12.43
N VAL A 64 -5.47 5.13 -11.20
CA VAL A 64 -6.38 5.37 -10.06
C VAL A 64 -6.47 6.87 -9.71
N LEU A 65 -5.38 7.62 -9.88
CA LEU A 65 -5.29 9.04 -9.50
C LEU A 65 -5.94 10.01 -10.50
N CYS A 66 -5.72 9.80 -11.79
CA CYS A 66 -6.15 10.72 -12.85
C CYS A 66 -7.22 10.15 -13.77
N LYS A 67 -7.57 8.87 -13.61
CA LYS A 67 -8.56 8.13 -14.42
C LYS A 67 -8.24 8.05 -15.92
N GLN A 68 -7.03 8.46 -16.33
CA GLN A 68 -6.58 8.38 -17.72
C GLN A 68 -6.03 6.98 -18.06
N LYS A 69 -6.17 6.58 -19.32
CA LYS A 69 -5.55 5.36 -19.87
C LYS A 69 -4.11 5.64 -20.33
N GLY A 70 -3.32 4.60 -20.55
CA GLY A 70 -1.99 4.71 -21.16
C GLY A 70 -0.80 4.73 -20.20
N HIS A 71 -1.01 4.75 -18.89
CA HIS A 71 0.03 4.52 -17.89
C HIS A 71 -0.48 3.62 -16.77
N THR A 72 0.42 2.89 -16.14
CA THR A 72 0.06 2.00 -15.03
C THR A 72 -0.47 2.81 -13.85
N ALA A 73 -1.32 2.18 -13.04
CA ALA A 73 -1.86 2.77 -11.81
C ALA A 73 -0.80 3.00 -10.71
N ASN A 74 0.45 2.57 -10.94
CA ASN A 74 1.56 2.86 -10.05
C ASN A 74 1.97 4.33 -10.25
N TYR A 75 2.03 5.07 -9.15
CA TYR A 75 2.02 6.53 -9.07
C TYR A 75 3.13 7.24 -9.89
N LEU A 76 4.17 6.53 -10.29
CA LEU A 76 5.37 7.06 -10.94
C LEU A 76 5.15 7.61 -12.37
N GLY A 77 4.05 7.25 -13.05
CA GLY A 77 3.72 7.76 -14.39
C GLY A 77 2.62 8.82 -14.42
N CYS A 78 1.98 9.11 -13.29
CA CYS A 78 0.82 10.00 -13.24
C CYS A 78 1.26 11.45 -12.99
N PRO A 79 0.89 12.43 -13.84
CA PRO A 79 1.22 13.85 -13.61
C PRO A 79 0.56 14.42 -12.34
N ARG A 80 -0.45 13.72 -11.82
CA ARG A 80 -1.21 14.07 -10.61
C ARG A 80 -0.66 13.41 -9.34
N ALA A 81 0.34 12.54 -9.46
CA ALA A 81 0.95 11.91 -8.31
C ALA A 81 1.72 12.93 -7.46
N PRO A 82 1.71 12.78 -6.12
CA PRO A 82 2.58 13.57 -5.26
C PRO A 82 4.04 13.39 -5.66
N ARG A 83 4.74 14.51 -5.89
CA ARG A 83 6.18 14.49 -6.10
C ARG A 83 6.87 14.49 -4.74
N PRO A 84 7.93 13.70 -4.54
CA PRO A 84 8.73 13.84 -3.33
C PRO A 84 9.23 15.28 -3.25
N PRO A 85 9.32 15.85 -2.04
CA PRO A 85 10.00 17.13 -1.89
C PRO A 85 11.42 17.01 -2.46
N PRO A 86 11.98 18.08 -3.04
CA PRO A 86 13.37 18.07 -3.44
C PRO A 86 14.23 17.65 -2.24
N PRO A 87 15.33 16.90 -2.46
CA PRO A 87 16.22 16.56 -1.36
C PRO A 87 16.64 17.85 -0.67
N GLU A 88 16.35 17.96 0.63
CA GLU A 88 16.86 19.06 1.43
C GLU A 88 18.38 19.07 1.26
N ARG A 89 18.93 20.26 0.94
CA ARG A 89 20.38 20.43 0.79
C ARG A 89 21.02 19.83 2.05
N PRO A 90 21.99 18.91 1.94
CA PRO A 90 22.68 18.41 3.12
C PRO A 90 23.25 19.60 3.88
N CYS A 91 22.77 19.80 5.11
CA CYS A 91 23.33 20.82 5.99
C CYS A 91 24.80 20.46 6.24
N HIS A 92 25.72 21.18 5.60
CA HIS A 92 27.18 21.08 5.78
C HIS A 92 27.64 21.61 7.15
N ARG A 93 26.89 21.38 8.22
CA ARG A 93 27.32 21.75 9.57
C ARG A 93 26.76 20.75 10.57
N ALA A 94 27.50 19.65 10.72
CA ALA A 94 27.47 18.91 11.96
C ALA A 94 27.82 19.87 13.11
N CYS A 95 26.95 19.93 14.12
CA CYS A 95 27.40 20.17 15.47
C CYS A 95 26.53 19.36 16.41
N ALA A 96 27.14 18.32 16.98
CA ALA A 96 26.56 17.41 17.94
C ALA A 96 26.04 18.15 19.17
N ARG A 97 24.80 17.90 19.56
CA ARG A 97 24.36 18.03 20.96
C ARG A 97 23.43 16.87 21.32
N SER A 98 23.88 16.15 22.33
CA SER A 98 23.36 14.92 22.91
C SER A 98 21.84 14.90 23.05
N LEU A 99 21.20 13.84 22.53
CA LEU A 99 19.91 13.38 23.03
C LEU A 99 20.16 12.11 23.81
N GLY A 100 19.98 12.21 25.13
CA GLY A 100 20.07 11.09 26.04
C GLY A 100 19.03 10.01 25.73
N GLY A 101 19.46 8.77 25.97
CA GLY A 101 18.63 7.71 26.54
C GLY A 101 17.33 7.39 25.81
N ILE A 102 17.42 6.78 24.63
CA ILE A 102 16.37 5.88 24.17
C ILE A 102 17.05 4.62 23.64
N GLN A 103 17.01 3.55 24.43
CA GLN A 103 17.41 2.22 24.00
C GLN A 103 16.40 1.78 22.93
N LEU A 104 16.79 1.86 21.66
CA LEU A 104 16.03 1.24 20.58
C LEU A 104 16.21 -0.28 20.71
N CYS A 105 15.11 -0.96 21.02
CA CYS A 105 15.04 -2.41 21.02
C CYS A 105 15.50 -2.94 19.66
N SER A 106 16.62 -3.67 19.64
CA SER A 106 17.14 -4.29 18.42
C SER A 106 16.19 -5.40 17.97
N SER A 107 15.35 -5.14 16.97
CA SER A 107 14.71 -6.21 16.20
C SER A 107 15.66 -6.62 15.08
N GLY A 108 16.06 -7.89 15.11
CA GLY A 108 17.13 -8.50 14.35
C GLY A 108 17.11 -8.34 12.83
N GLY A 109 18.29 -8.59 12.26
CA GLY A 109 18.64 -8.31 10.88
C GLY A 109 17.86 -9.12 9.83
N TRP A 110 17.78 -8.52 8.65
CA TRP A 110 17.31 -9.16 7.43
C TRP A 110 18.57 -9.51 6.63
N THR A 111 18.91 -10.79 6.54
CA THR A 111 19.88 -11.27 5.56
C THR A 111 19.16 -11.55 4.25
N ALA A 112 19.75 -11.07 3.17
CA ALA A 112 19.36 -11.34 1.78
C ALA A 112 19.62 -12.81 1.38
#